data_AF-A0A9J6GKZ6-F1
#
_entry.id   AF-A0A9J6GKZ6-F1
#
_cell.length_a   1.000
_cell.length_b   1.000
_cell.length_c   1.000
_cell.angle_alpha   90.00
_cell.angle_beta   90.00
_cell.angle_gamma   90.00
#
_symmetry.space_group_name_H-M   'P 1'
#
loop_
_entity.id
_entity.type
_entity.pdbx_description
1 polymer ?
#
loop_
_entity_poly.entity_id
_entity_poly.type
_entity_poly.pdbx_seq_one_letter_code
_entity_poly.pdbx_strand_id
1 'polypeptide(L)'
;MTTPRAPLPSTMLPPPKPLDTSGNAWHGWKTWKSEFTLFSTATQLTKQAQDVQAATLLVVIGEEARKVYSTFTFEAGEDKNTI
;
A
#
# COMPACT_ATOMS: atom_id res chain seq x y z
N MET A 1 30.73 -23.69 7.45
CA MET A 1 29.29 -23.66 7.17
C MET A 1 28.80 -22.24 7.47
N THR A 2 28.73 -21.39 6.45
CA THR A 2 28.30 -19.99 6.58
C THR A 2 27.00 -19.83 5.82
N THR A 3 25.89 -19.76 6.54
CA THR A 3 24.57 -19.45 5.97
C THR A 3 24.63 -18.11 5.24
N PRO A 4 24.20 -17.99 3.97
CA PRO A 4 24.07 -16.70 3.34
C PRO A 4 22.94 -15.96 4.06
N ARG A 5 23.28 -14.91 4.80
CA ARG A 5 22.29 -14.02 5.40
C ARG A 5 21.50 -13.40 4.26
N ALA A 6 20.25 -13.85 4.09
CA ALA A 6 19.32 -13.24 3.17
C ALA A 6 19.32 -11.72 3.42
N PRO A 7 19.37 -10.87 2.38
CA PRO A 7 19.19 -9.45 2.58
C PRO A 7 17.80 -9.29 3.18
N LEU A 8 17.75 -8.87 4.44
CA LEU A 8 16.53 -8.29 4.99
C LEU A 8 16.14 -7.19 3.98
N PRO A 9 14.89 -7.12 3.50
CA PRO A 9 14.46 -5.96 2.75
C PRO A 9 14.62 -4.77 3.69
N SER A 10 15.71 -4.03 3.53
CA SER A 10 16.03 -2.87 4.33
C SER A 10 15.00 -1.81 3.98
N THR A 11 13.85 -1.82 4.65
CA THR A 11 12.95 -0.68 4.73
C THR A 11 13.65 0.39 5.57
N MET A 12 14.67 1.04 4.99
CA MET A 12 15.41 2.16 5.60
C MET A 12 14.57 3.44 5.63
N LEU A 13 13.32 3.38 5.19
CA LEU A 13 12.42 4.51 5.10
C LEU A 13 11.28 4.29 6.09
N PRO A 14 11.03 5.26 7.00
CA PRO A 14 9.89 5.17 7.88
C PRO A 14 8.62 5.05 7.02
N PRO A 15 7.67 4.19 7.42
CA PRO A 15 6.40 4.11 6.72
C PRO A 15 5.73 5.50 6.73
N PRO A 16 5.08 5.90 5.62
CA PRO A 16 4.30 7.14 5.56
C PRO A 16 3.31 7.21 6.71
N LYS A 17 2.98 8.43 7.15
CA LYS A 17 1.93 8.60 8.15
C LYS A 17 0.61 8.01 7.62
N PRO A 18 -0.21 7.38 8.49
CA PRO A 18 -1.55 6.95 8.10
C PRO A 18 -2.35 8.11 7.51
N LEU A 19 -3.29 7.81 6.62
CA LEU A 19 -4.17 8.82 6.05
C LEU A 19 -5.00 9.46 7.18
N ASP A 20 -4.87 10.77 7.34
CA ASP A 20 -5.71 11.53 8.25
C ASP A 20 -7.01 11.94 7.55
N THR A 21 -8.12 11.38 8.04
CA THR A 21 -9.48 11.64 7.55
C THR A 21 -10.27 12.56 8.48
N SER A 22 -9.71 13.03 9.60
CA SER A 22 -10.46 13.78 10.62
C SER A 22 -10.89 15.18 10.16
N GLY A 23 -10.25 15.72 9.12
CA GLY A 23 -10.55 17.02 8.52
C GLY A 23 -11.08 16.91 7.09
N ASN A 24 -10.46 17.66 6.17
CA ASN A 24 -10.81 17.57 4.75
C ASN A 24 -10.14 16.33 4.12
N ALA A 25 -10.84 15.20 4.15
CA ALA A 25 -10.37 13.90 3.64
C ALA A 25 -9.80 13.97 2.21
N TRP A 26 -10.33 14.85 1.35
CA TRP A 26 -9.81 15.05 -0.01
C TRP A 26 -8.42 15.68 -0.03
N HIS A 27 -8.18 16.69 0.81
CA HIS A 27 -6.85 17.29 0.95
C HIS A 27 -5.87 16.32 1.61
N GLY A 28 -6.31 15.61 2.67
CA GLY A 28 -5.51 14.56 3.31
C GLY A 28 -5.09 13.47 2.31
N TRP A 29 -6.01 13.01 1.47
CA TRP A 29 -5.74 12.02 0.43
C TRP A 29 -4.71 12.49 -0.61
N LYS A 30 -4.80 13.74 -1.10
CA LYS A 30 -3.80 14.26 -2.05
C LYS A 30 -2.39 14.30 -1.46
N THR A 31 -2.28 14.77 -0.22
CA THR A 31 -1.00 14.85 0.49
C THR A 31 -0.44 13.45 0.69
N TRP A 32 -1.25 12.56 1.25
CA TRP A 32 -0.87 11.17 1.52
C TRP A 32 -0.48 10.42 0.24
N LYS A 33 -1.23 10.58 -0.86
CA LYS A 33 -0.91 9.95 -2.15
C LYS A 33 0.46 10.39 -2.69
N SER A 34 0.81 11.66 -2.51
CA SER A 34 2.12 12.18 -2.91
C SER A 34 3.24 11.56 -2.08
N GLU A 35 3.07 11.47 -0.75
CA GLU A 35 4.01 10.81 0.16
C GLU A 35 4.15 9.30 -0.14
N PHE A 36 3.03 8.61 -0.39
CA PHE A 36 3.02 7.20 -0.74
C PHE A 36 3.70 6.95 -2.09
N THR A 37 3.58 7.86 -3.06
CA THR A 37 4.27 7.76 -4.36
C THR A 37 5.78 7.88 -4.18
N LEU A 38 6.23 8.81 -3.33
CA LEU A 38 7.65 8.98 -3.01
C LEU A 38 8.18 7.73 -2.30
N PHE A 39 7.44 7.22 -1.31
CA PHE A 39 7.77 5.98 -0.60
C PHE A 39 7.84 4.79 -1.54
N SER A 40 6.86 4.63 -2.44
CA SER A 40 6.82 3.52 -3.42
C SER A 40 8.00 3.57 -4.38
N THR A 41 8.42 4.77 -4.77
CA THR A 41 9.58 4.98 -5.65
C THR A 41 10.88 4.66 -4.90
N ALA A 42 11.03 5.19 -3.68
CA ALA A 42 12.24 5.05 -2.88
C ALA A 42 12.45 3.63 -2.33
N THR A 43 11.36 2.89 -2.07
CA THR A 43 11.41 1.47 -1.69
C THR A 43 11.38 0.51 -2.88
N GLN A 44 11.31 1.05 -4.10
CA GLN A 44 11.18 0.26 -5.32
C GLN A 44 9.95 -0.68 -5.33
N LEU A 45 8.90 -0.29 -4.59
CA LEU A 45 7.65 -1.04 -4.47
C LEU A 45 7.00 -1.27 -5.85
N THR A 46 7.17 -0.33 -6.77
CA THR A 46 6.67 -0.41 -8.15
C THR A 46 7.26 -1.57 -8.96
N LYS A 47 8.39 -2.15 -8.54
CA LYS A 47 8.98 -3.33 -9.19
C LYS A 47 8.58 -4.66 -8.53
N GLN A 48 7.83 -4.60 -7.42
CA GLN A 48 7.33 -5.79 -6.72
C GLN A 48 6.04 -6.29 -7.36
N ALA A 49 5.61 -7.50 -7.00
CA ALA A 49 4.36 -8.08 -7.47
C ALA A 49 3.13 -7.27 -6.99
N GLN A 50 2.06 -7.24 -7.80
CA GLN A 50 0.90 -6.36 -7.57
C GLN A 50 0.20 -6.62 -6.24
N ASP A 51 0.16 -7.88 -5.80
CA ASP A 51 -0.32 -8.32 -4.50
C ASP A 51 0.47 -7.67 -3.35
N VAL A 52 1.79 -7.63 -3.44
CA VAL A 52 2.67 -6.98 -2.47
C VAL A 52 2.47 -5.46 -2.46
N GLN A 53 2.29 -4.85 -3.63
CA GLN A 53 2.00 -3.42 -3.74
C GLN A 53 0.67 -3.06 -3.07
N ALA A 54 -0.39 -3.84 -3.35
CA ALA A 54 -1.71 -3.65 -2.77
C ALA A 54 -1.71 -3.88 -1.25
N ALA A 55 -1.05 -4.95 -0.79
CA ALA A 55 -0.89 -5.22 0.64
C ALA A 55 -0.14 -4.08 1.35
N THR A 56 0.95 -3.57 0.74
CA THR A 56 1.72 -2.45 1.30
C THR A 56 0.89 -1.17 1.38
N LEU A 57 0.12 -0.87 0.32
CA LEU A 57 -0.82 0.25 0.31
C LEU A 57 -1.82 0.14 1.48
N LEU A 58 -2.48 -1.02 1.61
CA LEU A 58 -3.44 -1.27 2.69
C LEU A 58 -2.77 -1.17 4.06
N VAL A 59 -1.54 -1.64 4.20
CA VAL A 59 -0.82 -1.57 5.47
C VAL A 59 -0.55 -0.12 5.88
N VAL A 60 -0.04 0.69 4.94
CA VAL A 60 0.42 2.06 5.16
C VAL A 60 -0.71 3.09 5.25
N ILE A 61 -1.81 2.89 4.52
CA ILE A 61 -2.92 3.85 4.46
C ILE A 61 -3.66 3.99 5.81
N GLY A 62 -3.55 2.99 6.69
CA GLY A 62 -4.11 3.00 8.04
C GLY A 62 -5.50 2.38 8.14
N GLU A 63 -5.96 2.18 9.38
CA GLU A 63 -7.19 1.44 9.70
C GLU A 63 -8.45 2.10 9.11
N GLU A 64 -8.54 3.43 9.15
CA GLU A 64 -9.71 4.16 8.66
C GLU A 64 -9.93 3.94 7.16
N ALA A 65 -8.87 4.02 6.37
CA ALA A 65 -8.96 3.77 4.94
C ALA A 65 -9.12 2.27 4.62
N ARG A 66 -8.63 1.35 5.47
CA ARG A 66 -8.97 -0.08 5.34
C ARG A 66 -10.45 -0.36 5.57
N LYS A 67 -11.10 0.35 6.50
CA LYS A 67 -12.56 0.26 6.67
C LYS A 67 -13.29 0.72 5.42
N VAL A 68 -12.86 1.85 4.82
CA VAL A 68 -13.39 2.31 3.53
C VAL A 68 -13.15 1.26 2.46
N TYR A 69 -11.94 0.70 2.32
CA TYR A 69 -11.64 -0.39 1.39
C TYR A 69 -12.56 -1.61 1.59
N SER A 70 -12.84 -1.99 2.83
CA SER A 70 -13.77 -3.08 3.13
C SER A 70 -15.22 -2.78 2.72
N THR A 71 -15.59 -1.49 2.57
CA THR A 71 -16.90 -1.08 2.02
C THR A 71 -16.92 -0.96 0.50
N PHE A 72 -15.76 -1.06 -0.17
CA PHE A 72 -15.75 -1.18 -1.63
C PHE A 72 -16.34 -2.54 -2.00
N THR A 73 -17.64 -2.55 -2.30
CA THR A 73 -18.25 -3.58 -3.13
C THR A 73 -17.75 -3.36 -4.55
N PHE A 74 -16.68 -4.07 -4.92
CA PHE A 74 -16.37 -4.25 -6.33
C PHE A 74 -17.56 -4.99 -6.93
N GLU A 75 -18.24 -4.39 -7.93
CA GLU A 75 -19.21 -5.14 -8.72
C GLU A 75 -18.46 -6.36 -9.28
N ALA A 76 -18.82 -7.55 -8.80
CA ALA A 76 -18.28 -8.79 -9.29
C ALA A 76 -18.74 -8.96 -10.73
N GLY A 77 -17.92 -8.47 -11.64
CA GLY A 77 -18.14 -8.56 -13.07
C GLY A 77 -16.82 -8.74 -13.79
N GLU A 78 -16.10 -9.84 -13.50
CA GLU A 78 -15.42 -10.67 -14.50
C GLU A 78 -14.71 -11.89 -13.86
N ASP A 79 -15.42 -12.74 -13.11
CA ASP A 79 -14.96 -14.12 -12.87
C ASP A 79 -15.50 -15.04 -13.97
N LYS A 80 -14.81 -15.10 -15.12
CA LYS A 80 -14.80 -16.27 -16.01
C LYS A 80 -13.45 -16.39 -16.73
N ASN A 81 -12.41 -16.75 -15.99
CA ASN A 81 -11.35 -17.58 -16.57
C ASN A 81 -11.42 -18.98 -15.95
N THR A 82 -12.44 -19.75 -16.36
CA THR A 82 -12.42 -21.20 -16.26
C THR A 82 -11.44 -21.71 -17.31
N ILE A 83 -10.31 -22.24 -16.85
CA ILE A 83 -9.46 -23.18 -17.60
C ILE A 83 -10.14 -24.55 -17.57
#